data_AF-A0A6A6YMA0-F1
#
_entry.id   AF-A0A6A6YMA0-F1
#
_cell.length_a   1.000
_cell.length_b   1.000
_cell.length_c   1.000
_cell.angle_alpha   90.00
_cell.angle_beta   90.00
_cell.angle_gamma   90.00
#
_symmetry.space_group_name_H-M   'P 1'
#
loop_
_entity.id
_entity.type
_entity.pdbx_description
1 polymer ?
#
loop_
_entity_poly.entity_id
_entity_poly.type
_entity_poly.pdbx_seq_one_letter_code
_entity_poly.pdbx_strand_id
1 'polypeptide(L)'
;MSFTNEDAYKEYAALEERPTNVEPWTKNKDGEIEIAPGELFCRFNMAENDFDEVELCPRNTRYSHNGNLRAHVKIHKVKVARVRPGTLSMMELRQVNKFYKDLMARYNRPYNPEAEDAVEVPTTPVKGPPTPVPKTRRPRVPLIKTGKNKGRVNLTQARLLSGVVGRRCAACVKAKRTGKFSGCEEAVLC
;
A
#
# COMPACT_ATOMS: atom_id res chain seq x y z
N MET A 1 4.57 8.27 7.37
CA MET A 1 5.09 7.32 8.39
C MET A 1 6.11 6.43 7.70
N SER A 2 7.31 6.29 8.26
CA SER A 2 8.38 5.44 7.71
C SER A 2 8.44 4.12 8.47
N PHE A 3 8.67 3.00 7.79
CA PHE A 3 8.87 1.69 8.42
C PHE A 3 10.11 1.67 9.33
N THR A 4 11.08 2.54 9.06
CA THR A 4 12.34 2.64 9.83
C THR A 4 12.15 3.05 11.29
N ASN A 5 10.99 3.61 11.63
CA ASN A 5 10.69 4.05 12.99
C ASN A 5 9.95 3.00 13.81
N GLU A 6 9.55 1.88 13.21
CA GLU A 6 8.94 0.77 13.94
C GLU A 6 9.99 0.03 14.78
N ASP A 7 9.60 -0.38 15.99
CA ASP A 7 10.53 -0.94 16.96
C ASP A 7 11.14 -2.26 16.48
N ALA A 8 10.35 -3.13 15.84
CA ALA A 8 10.84 -4.38 15.25
C ALA A 8 11.95 -4.15 14.21
N TYR A 9 11.85 -3.08 13.40
CA TYR A 9 12.92 -2.75 12.46
C TYR A 9 14.15 -2.19 13.17
N LYS A 10 13.99 -1.38 14.22
CA LYS A 10 15.14 -0.87 15.00
C LYS A 10 15.91 -1.99 15.68
N GLU A 11 15.20 -2.96 16.26
CA GLU A 11 15.80 -4.15 16.86
C GLU A 11 16.55 -4.96 15.81
N TYR A 12 15.91 -5.25 14.66
CA TYR A 12 16.56 -5.92 13.53
C TYR A 12 17.81 -5.17 13.05
N ALA A 13 17.74 -3.84 12.94
CA ALA A 13 18.84 -3.00 12.46
C ALA A 13 20.00 -2.91 13.46
N ALA A 14 19.76 -3.22 14.73
CA ALA A 14 20.75 -3.25 15.80
C ALA A 14 21.49 -4.60 15.91
N LEU A 15 21.00 -5.65 15.25
CA LEU A 15 21.68 -6.95 15.20
C LEU A 15 23.07 -6.82 14.54
N GLU A 16 24.08 -7.47 15.09
CA GLU A 16 25.42 -7.50 14.49
C GLU A 16 25.55 -8.60 13.44
N GLU A 17 24.84 -9.70 13.67
CA GLU A 17 24.85 -10.91 12.87
C GLU A 17 23.46 -11.22 12.31
N ARG A 18 23.41 -11.97 11.20
CA ARG A 18 22.17 -12.43 10.58
C ARG A 18 21.43 -13.30 11.60
N PRO A 19 20.12 -13.10 11.77
CA PRO A 19 19.32 -13.99 12.59
C PRO A 19 19.40 -15.45 12.05
N THR A 20 19.43 -16.43 12.95
CA THR A 20 19.71 -17.85 12.60
C THR A 20 18.58 -18.49 11.80
N ASN A 21 17.32 -18.12 12.08
CA ASN A 21 16.13 -18.74 11.51
C ASN A 21 15.52 -17.92 10.37
N VAL A 22 16.36 -17.34 9.50
CA VAL A 22 15.85 -16.53 8.39
C VAL A 22 15.86 -17.32 7.09
N GLU A 23 14.69 -17.34 6.46
CA GLU A 23 14.49 -17.95 5.15
C GLU A 23 15.32 -17.25 4.07
N PRO A 24 15.78 -18.00 3.05
CA PRO A 24 16.44 -17.42 1.88
C PRO A 24 15.48 -16.52 1.11
N TRP A 25 16.03 -15.62 0.29
CA TRP A 25 15.17 -14.78 -0.55
C TRP A 25 14.41 -15.58 -1.60
N THR A 26 13.16 -15.18 -1.80
CA THR A 26 12.33 -15.68 -2.89
C THR A 26 12.76 -15.06 -4.22
N LYS A 27 12.68 -15.87 -5.28
CA LYS A 27 12.80 -15.40 -6.67
C LYS A 27 11.42 -15.02 -7.17
N ASN A 28 11.33 -13.91 -7.89
CA ASN A 28 10.10 -13.52 -8.56
C ASN A 28 9.88 -14.36 -9.84
N LYS A 29 8.77 -14.07 -10.56
CA LYS A 29 8.43 -14.78 -11.81
C LYS A 29 9.47 -14.61 -12.92
N ASP A 30 10.25 -13.52 -12.86
CA ASP A 30 11.31 -13.21 -13.81
C ASP A 30 12.67 -13.81 -13.39
N GLY A 31 12.69 -14.60 -12.30
CA GLY A 31 13.90 -15.20 -11.73
C GLY A 31 14.81 -14.21 -11.01
N GLU A 32 14.33 -13.01 -10.71
CA GLU A 32 15.07 -11.98 -9.97
C GLU A 32 14.85 -12.11 -8.46
N ILE A 33 15.89 -11.82 -7.69
CA ILE A 33 15.83 -11.82 -6.23
C ILE A 33 15.15 -10.56 -5.73
N GLU A 34 14.09 -10.74 -4.94
CA GLU A 34 13.38 -9.65 -4.26
C GLU A 34 13.98 -9.37 -2.88
N ILE A 35 14.74 -8.27 -2.80
CA ILE A 35 15.31 -7.82 -1.53
C ILE A 35 14.36 -6.81 -0.89
N ALA A 36 13.87 -7.15 0.29
CA ALA A 36 12.96 -6.32 1.07
C ALA A 36 13.56 -4.93 1.37
N PRO A 37 12.73 -3.87 1.41
CA PRO A 37 13.17 -2.54 1.83
C PRO A 37 13.76 -2.57 3.24
N GLY A 38 14.97 -2.04 3.39
CA GLY A 38 15.66 -1.98 4.68
C GLY A 38 16.43 -3.26 5.06
N GLU A 39 16.46 -4.29 4.22
CA GLU A 39 17.24 -5.51 4.52
C GLU A 39 18.72 -5.16 4.67
N LEU A 40 19.36 -5.71 5.72
CA LEU A 40 20.77 -5.44 6.05
C LEU A 40 21.65 -6.70 6.08
N PHE A 41 21.08 -7.89 5.86
CA PHE A 41 21.83 -9.16 5.85
C PHE A 41 21.67 -9.87 4.51
N CYS A 42 22.71 -10.59 4.09
CA CYS A 42 22.61 -11.41 2.88
C CYS A 42 21.90 -12.72 3.20
N ARG A 43 20.81 -13.01 2.47
CA ARG A 43 20.03 -14.26 2.60
C ARG A 43 20.01 -15.03 1.28
N PHE A 44 21.08 -14.88 0.51
CA PHE A 44 21.23 -15.62 -0.73
C PHE A 44 21.49 -17.09 -0.41
N ASN A 45 20.69 -17.99 -0.98
CA ASN A 45 20.93 -19.43 -0.93
C ASN A 45 22.00 -19.78 -1.98
N MET A 46 23.12 -20.34 -1.53
CA MET A 46 24.22 -20.82 -2.36
C MET A 46 24.10 -22.30 -2.72
N ALA A 47 23.10 -23.00 -2.18
CA ALA A 47 22.84 -24.40 -2.54
C ALA A 47 22.70 -24.54 -4.07
N GLU A 48 23.34 -25.56 -4.64
CA GLU A 48 23.40 -25.76 -6.09
C GLU A 48 22.03 -26.17 -6.65
N ASN A 49 21.23 -26.90 -5.87
CA ASN A 49 19.87 -27.30 -6.23
C ASN A 49 18.84 -26.84 -5.21
N ASP A 50 17.62 -26.58 -5.67
CA ASP A 50 16.50 -26.19 -4.81
C ASP A 50 16.04 -27.31 -3.83
N PHE A 51 16.58 -28.53 -3.98
CA PHE A 51 16.30 -29.69 -3.12
C PHE A 51 17.37 -29.94 -2.04
N ASP A 52 18.51 -29.25 -2.13
CA ASP A 52 19.59 -29.40 -1.17
C ASP A 52 19.31 -28.59 0.09
N GLU A 53 20.01 -28.90 1.18
CA GLU A 53 19.93 -28.12 2.42
C GLU A 53 20.27 -26.64 2.14
N VAL A 54 19.51 -25.73 2.75
CA VAL A 54 19.67 -24.29 2.54
C VAL A 54 21.04 -23.85 3.06
N GLU A 55 21.94 -23.49 2.15
CA GLU A 55 23.26 -22.95 2.48
C GLU A 55 23.28 -21.44 2.23
N LEU A 56 23.06 -20.64 3.27
CA LEU A 56 23.08 -19.19 3.11
C LEU A 56 24.51 -18.66 2.93
N CYS A 57 24.64 -17.52 2.25
CA CYS A 57 25.90 -16.80 2.10
C CYS A 57 26.69 -16.72 3.43
N PRO A 58 28.01 -17.02 3.42
CA PRO A 58 28.83 -17.11 4.63
C PRO A 58 29.05 -15.74 5.30
N ARG A 59 28.82 -14.65 4.57
CA ARG A 59 28.91 -13.30 5.13
C ARG A 59 27.71 -13.03 6.03
N ASN A 60 27.90 -13.32 7.31
CA ASN A 60 26.92 -13.17 8.37
C ASN A 60 26.78 -11.72 8.89
N THR A 61 27.78 -10.87 8.62
CA THR A 61 27.84 -9.50 9.16
C THR A 61 26.80 -8.57 8.56
N ARG A 62 26.29 -7.63 9.36
CA ARG A 62 25.39 -6.57 8.91
C ARG A 62 26.04 -5.60 7.89
N TYR A 63 25.28 -5.21 6.87
CA TYR A 63 25.62 -4.10 5.96
C TYR A 63 25.11 -2.77 6.51
N SER A 64 25.84 -1.67 6.25
CA SER A 64 25.44 -0.34 6.73
C SER A 64 24.12 0.16 6.15
N HIS A 65 23.78 -0.25 4.92
CA HIS A 65 22.53 0.10 4.25
C HIS A 65 22.22 -0.88 3.11
N ASN A 66 20.95 -0.91 2.69
CA ASN A 66 20.43 -1.85 1.68
C ASN A 66 21.13 -1.74 0.31
N GLY A 67 21.62 -0.56 -0.06
CA GLY A 67 22.40 -0.36 -1.29
C GLY A 67 23.70 -1.17 -1.32
N ASN A 68 24.45 -1.18 -0.21
CA ASN A 68 25.67 -1.99 -0.06
C ASN A 68 25.36 -3.49 -0.11
N LEU A 69 24.27 -3.91 0.54
CA LEU A 69 23.79 -5.29 0.45
C LEU A 69 23.49 -5.67 -1.01
N ARG A 70 22.72 -4.85 -1.73
CA ARG A 70 22.40 -5.09 -3.15
C ARG A 70 23.64 -5.15 -4.03
N ALA A 71 24.67 -4.35 -3.76
CA ALA A 71 25.95 -4.42 -4.45
C ALA A 71 26.66 -5.74 -4.19
N HIS A 72 26.68 -6.20 -2.93
CA HIS A 72 27.24 -7.51 -2.58
C HIS A 72 26.50 -8.67 -3.27
N VAL A 73 25.16 -8.64 -3.31
CA VAL A 73 24.38 -9.74 -3.90
C VAL A 73 24.71 -9.97 -5.38
N LYS A 74 25.13 -8.93 -6.10
CA LYS A 74 25.58 -9.08 -7.50
C LYS A 74 26.84 -9.95 -7.65
N ILE A 75 27.64 -10.10 -6.58
CA ILE A 75 28.82 -10.99 -6.56
C ILE A 75 28.39 -12.46 -6.72
N HIS A 76 27.19 -12.80 -6.26
CA HIS A 76 26.57 -14.12 -6.44
C HIS A 76 26.11 -14.40 -7.88
N LYS A 77 26.39 -13.50 -8.83
CA LYS A 77 26.05 -13.63 -10.27
C LYS A 77 24.55 -13.80 -10.54
N VAL A 78 23.72 -13.25 -9.68
CA VAL A 78 22.25 -13.30 -9.76
C VAL A 78 21.64 -11.96 -10.18
N LYS A 79 20.44 -12.03 -10.77
CA LYS A 79 19.64 -10.84 -11.08
C LYS A 79 18.90 -10.38 -9.82
N VAL A 80 19.00 -9.10 -9.51
CA VAL A 80 18.34 -8.48 -8.36
C VAL A 80 17.23 -7.58 -8.87
N ALA A 81 16.03 -7.73 -8.32
CA ALA A 81 14.87 -6.93 -8.70
C ALA A 81 15.16 -5.44 -8.51
N ARG A 82 14.81 -4.63 -9.52
CA ARG A 82 15.04 -3.18 -9.47
C ARG A 82 14.26 -2.56 -8.32
N VAL A 83 14.90 -1.64 -7.59
CA VAL A 83 14.20 -0.81 -6.60
C VAL A 83 13.28 0.13 -7.37
N ARG A 84 11.99 0.10 -7.07
CA ARG A 84 11.05 1.10 -7.59
C ARG A 84 11.45 2.48 -7.04
N PRO A 85 11.71 3.48 -7.89
CA PRO A 85 11.99 4.83 -7.42
C PRO A 85 10.73 5.45 -6.80
N GLY A 86 10.92 6.20 -5.71
CA GLY A 86 9.85 6.91 -5.00
C GLY A 86 9.47 6.29 -3.65
N THR A 87 8.47 6.89 -3.00
CA THR A 87 7.99 6.46 -1.68
C THR A 87 7.18 5.19 -1.79
N LEU A 88 7.38 4.26 -0.83
CA LEU A 88 6.54 3.08 -0.68
C LEU A 88 5.07 3.47 -0.47
N SER A 89 4.16 2.74 -1.10
CA SER A 89 2.74 2.85 -0.83
C SER A 89 2.41 2.42 0.61
N MET A 90 1.25 2.85 1.11
CA MET A 90 0.78 2.45 2.44
C MET A 90 0.61 0.93 2.58
N MET A 91 0.28 0.21 1.51
CA MET A 91 0.18 -1.24 1.54
C MET A 91 1.54 -1.91 1.64
N GLU A 92 2.52 -1.45 0.85
CA GLU A 92 3.90 -1.93 0.92
C GLU A 92 4.50 -1.66 2.30
N LEU A 93 4.28 -0.47 2.88
CA LEU A 93 4.72 -0.17 4.24
C LEU A 93 4.18 -1.17 5.26
N ARG A 94 2.88 -1.51 5.19
CA ARG A 94 2.28 -2.51 6.10
C ARG A 94 2.90 -3.90 5.90
N GLN A 95 3.19 -4.30 4.66
CA GLN A 95 3.82 -5.59 4.37
C GLN A 95 5.26 -5.64 4.91
N VAL A 96 6.03 -4.57 4.73
CA VAL A 96 7.39 -4.45 5.27
C VAL A 96 7.38 -4.51 6.80
N ASN A 97 6.47 -3.78 7.43
CA ASN A 97 6.32 -3.77 8.89
C ASN A 97 5.93 -5.15 9.43
N LYS A 98 5.00 -5.84 8.77
CA LYS A 98 4.62 -7.20 9.12
C LYS A 98 5.81 -8.15 8.99
N PHE A 99 6.56 -8.07 7.88
CA PHE A 99 7.73 -8.89 7.65
C PHE A 99 8.76 -8.78 8.79
N TYR A 100 9.13 -7.57 9.21
CA TYR A 100 10.11 -7.40 10.30
C TYR A 100 9.57 -7.86 11.66
N LYS A 101 8.27 -7.69 11.93
CA LYS A 101 7.64 -8.22 13.15
C LYS A 101 7.69 -9.74 13.19
N ASP A 102 7.31 -10.39 12.09
CA ASP A 102 7.31 -11.84 11.98
C ASP A 102 8.74 -12.41 12.09
N LEU A 103 9.71 -11.74 11.45
CA LEU A 103 11.12 -12.12 11.51
C LEU A 103 11.69 -12.02 12.93
N MET A 104 11.47 -10.89 13.62
CA MET A 104 11.95 -10.71 15.00
C MET A 104 11.22 -11.62 15.98
N ALA A 105 9.93 -11.89 15.77
CA ALA A 105 9.18 -12.85 16.58
C ALA A 105 9.77 -14.27 16.47
N ARG A 106 10.15 -14.72 15.27
CA ARG A 106 10.83 -16.01 15.07
C ARG A 106 12.24 -16.03 15.67
N TYR A 107 12.98 -14.92 15.55
CA TYR A 107 14.32 -14.80 16.13
C TYR A 107 14.30 -14.85 17.67
N ASN A 108 13.33 -14.18 18.29
CA ASN A 108 13.19 -14.14 19.76
C ASN A 108 12.52 -15.39 20.34
N ARG A 109 12.00 -16.31 19.50
CA ARG A 109 11.33 -17.53 19.98
C ARG A 109 12.38 -18.49 20.57
N PRO A 110 12.20 -18.97 21.81
CA PRO A 110 13.06 -20.03 22.33
C PRO A 110 12.91 -21.28 21.45
N TYR A 111 14.04 -21.90 21.08
CA TYR A 111 14.08 -23.11 20.27
C TYR A 111 13.23 -24.20 20.93
N ASN A 112 12.15 -24.61 20.27
CA ASN A 112 11.30 -25.72 20.67
C ASN A 112 11.22 -26.75 19.53
N PRO A 113 11.90 -27.90 19.63
CA PRO A 113 11.97 -28.90 18.57
C PRO A 113 10.64 -29.63 18.29
N GLU A 114 9.61 -29.48 19.14
CA GLU A 114 8.28 -30.11 18.94
C GLU A 114 7.26 -29.18 18.26
N ALA A 115 7.60 -27.91 18.05
CA ALA A 115 6.71 -26.98 17.36
C ALA A 115 6.98 -27.08 15.85
N GLU A 116 6.44 -28.11 15.20
CA GLU A 116 6.33 -28.12 13.74
C GLU A 116 5.68 -26.82 13.29
N ASP A 117 6.40 -26.06 12.46
CA ASP A 117 5.99 -24.75 11.98
C ASP A 117 4.70 -24.87 11.16
N ALA A 118 3.56 -24.75 11.84
CA ALA A 118 2.33 -24.32 11.23
C ALA A 118 2.57 -22.89 10.76
N VAL A 119 3.12 -22.75 9.55
CA VAL A 119 2.97 -21.53 8.76
C VAL A 119 1.47 -21.28 8.76
N GLU A 120 1.02 -20.27 9.50
CA GLU A 120 -0.36 -19.82 9.45
C GLU A 120 -0.60 -19.39 8.00
N VAL A 121 -1.06 -20.32 7.18
CA VAL A 121 -1.61 -20.03 5.86
C VAL A 121 -2.70 -19.02 6.15
N PRO A 122 -2.58 -17.76 5.67
CA PRO A 122 -3.61 -16.78 5.93
C PRO A 122 -4.88 -17.38 5.37
N THR A 123 -5.80 -17.75 6.27
CA THR A 123 -7.10 -18.29 5.89
C THR A 123 -7.71 -17.17 5.09
N THR A 124 -7.81 -17.37 3.76
CA THR A 124 -8.48 -16.39 2.91
C THR A 124 -9.84 -16.18 3.54
N PRO A 125 -10.22 -14.94 3.93
CA PRO A 125 -11.55 -14.73 4.44
C PRO A 125 -12.50 -15.23 3.37
N VAL A 126 -13.23 -16.29 3.68
CA VAL A 126 -14.26 -16.83 2.81
C VAL A 126 -15.26 -15.70 2.68
N LYS A 127 -15.17 -14.94 1.59
CA LYS A 127 -16.20 -13.99 1.22
C LYS A 127 -17.45 -14.84 1.08
N GLY A 128 -18.36 -14.69 2.03
CA GLY A 128 -19.73 -15.16 1.85
C GLY A 128 -20.25 -14.65 0.51
N PRO A 129 -21.22 -15.35 -0.10
CA PRO A 129 -21.86 -14.87 -1.32
C PRO A 129 -22.21 -13.39 -1.13
N PRO A 130 -21.89 -12.52 -2.09
CA PRO A 130 -22.07 -11.08 -1.94
C PRO A 130 -23.51 -10.82 -1.52
N THR A 131 -23.70 -10.27 -0.32
CA THR A 131 -25.01 -9.80 0.11
C THR A 131 -25.46 -8.79 -0.93
N PRO A 132 -26.64 -8.96 -1.57
CA PRO A 132 -27.08 -8.04 -2.60
C PRO A 132 -27.22 -6.66 -1.97
N VAL A 133 -26.25 -5.79 -2.26
CA VAL A 133 -26.33 -4.37 -1.92
C VAL A 133 -27.58 -3.85 -2.62
N PRO A 134 -28.54 -3.24 -1.90
CA PRO A 134 -29.71 -2.65 -2.55
C PRO A 134 -29.20 -1.65 -3.59
N LYS A 135 -29.54 -1.88 -4.86
CA LYS A 135 -29.15 -0.99 -5.96
C LYS A 135 -29.58 0.42 -5.59
N THR A 136 -28.64 1.28 -5.23
CA THR A 136 -28.88 2.71 -5.08
C THR A 136 -29.35 3.20 -6.45
N ARG A 137 -30.66 3.40 -6.58
CA ARG A 137 -31.24 3.95 -7.80
C ARG A 137 -30.63 5.32 -8.00
N ARG A 138 -29.95 5.52 -9.14
CA ARG A 138 -29.47 6.84 -9.54
C ARG A 138 -30.66 7.82 -9.40
N PRO A 139 -30.46 8.99 -8.79
CA PRO A 139 -31.52 10.00 -8.72
C PRO A 139 -32.02 10.27 -10.14
N ARG A 140 -33.34 10.18 -10.34
CA ARG A 140 -33.94 10.40 -11.65
C ARG A 140 -33.73 11.86 -12.03
N VAL A 141 -33.00 12.08 -13.11
CA VAL A 141 -32.89 13.41 -13.73
C VAL A 141 -34.29 13.80 -14.22
N PRO A 142 -34.85 14.93 -13.76
CA PRO A 142 -36.17 15.35 -14.21
C PRO A 142 -36.11 15.70 -15.70
N LEU A 143 -37.00 15.08 -16.50
CA LEU A 143 -37.11 15.31 -17.94
C LEU A 143 -38.37 16.11 -18.26
N ILE A 144 -38.31 16.90 -19.32
CA ILE A 144 -39.47 17.63 -19.85
C ILE A 144 -40.44 16.61 -20.48
N LYS A 145 -41.70 16.61 -20.01
CA LYS A 145 -42.72 15.60 -20.41
C LYS A 145 -43.50 15.97 -21.67
N THR A 146 -43.57 17.26 -22.03
CA THR A 146 -44.43 17.78 -23.11
C THR A 146 -43.73 18.90 -23.90
N GLY A 147 -44.19 19.15 -25.14
CA GLY A 147 -43.69 20.22 -26.01
C GLY A 147 -42.46 19.85 -26.85
N LYS A 148 -41.92 20.83 -27.59
CA LYS A 148 -40.81 20.66 -28.55
C LYS A 148 -39.50 20.13 -27.94
N ASN A 149 -39.33 20.26 -26.62
CA ASN A 149 -38.14 19.82 -25.88
C ASN A 149 -38.37 18.53 -25.06
N LYS A 150 -39.41 17.75 -25.38
CA LYS A 150 -39.72 16.48 -24.70
C LYS A 150 -38.49 15.56 -24.68
N GLY A 151 -38.18 15.02 -23.51
CA GLY A 151 -37.02 14.13 -23.29
C GLY A 151 -35.71 14.83 -22.95
N ARG A 152 -35.62 16.18 -23.04
CA ARG A 152 -34.47 16.92 -22.52
C ARG A 152 -34.56 17.12 -21.01
N VAL A 153 -33.41 17.37 -20.37
CA VAL A 153 -33.30 17.64 -18.93
C VAL A 153 -34.03 18.93 -18.57
N ASN A 154 -34.93 18.86 -17.58
CA ASN A 154 -35.56 20.02 -16.98
C ASN A 154 -34.58 20.66 -15.98
N LEU A 155 -33.73 21.55 -16.48
CA LEU A 155 -32.71 22.27 -15.71
C LEU A 155 -33.28 22.99 -14.48
N THR A 156 -34.49 23.56 -14.57
CA THR A 156 -35.12 24.27 -13.45
C THR A 156 -35.46 23.32 -12.31
N GLN A 157 -36.08 22.17 -12.64
CA GLN A 157 -36.43 21.16 -11.65
C GLN A 157 -35.21 20.42 -11.11
N ALA A 158 -34.19 20.19 -11.95
CA ALA A 158 -32.91 19.61 -11.54
C ALA A 158 -32.18 20.52 -10.53
N ARG A 159 -32.17 21.84 -10.78
CA ARG A 159 -31.58 22.83 -9.87
C ARG A 159 -32.32 22.90 -8.53
N LEU A 160 -33.65 22.82 -8.52
CA LEU A 160 -34.45 22.75 -7.29
C LEU A 160 -34.12 21.50 -6.46
N LEU A 161 -34.05 20.32 -7.10
CA LEU A 161 -33.72 19.06 -6.43
C LEU A 161 -32.28 19.03 -5.88
N SER A 162 -31.36 19.75 -6.51
CA SER A 162 -29.97 19.85 -6.04
C SER A 162 -29.76 20.78 -4.84
N GLY A 163 -30.81 21.46 -4.35
CA GLY A 163 -30.70 22.44 -3.25
C GLY A 163 -29.97 23.74 -3.62
N VAL A 164 -29.41 23.84 -4.83
CA VAL A 164 -28.68 25.01 -5.35
C VAL A 164 -29.60 26.22 -5.58
N VAL A 165 -30.92 26.01 -5.62
CA VAL A 165 -31.90 27.10 -5.74
C VAL A 165 -32.41 27.46 -4.36
N GLY A 166 -31.76 28.43 -3.72
CA GLY A 166 -32.39 29.10 -2.59
C GLY A 166 -31.45 29.62 -1.52
N ARG A 167 -30.54 30.51 -1.88
CA ARG A 167 -30.13 31.72 -1.14
C ARG A 167 -28.85 32.24 -1.80
N ARG A 168 -28.97 33.24 -2.67
CA ARG A 168 -27.78 34.08 -2.94
C ARG A 168 -27.43 34.71 -1.59
N CYS A 169 -26.20 34.55 -1.14
CA CYS A 169 -25.73 35.24 0.04
C CYS A 169 -25.91 36.76 -0.16
N ALA A 170 -26.00 37.52 0.93
CA ALA A 170 -26.23 38.96 0.87
C ALA A 170 -25.17 39.67 -0.02
N ALA A 171 -23.94 39.17 -0.06
CA ALA A 171 -22.87 39.66 -0.93
C ALA A 171 -23.21 39.49 -2.42
N CYS A 172 -23.65 38.30 -2.85
CA CYS A 172 -24.05 38.04 -4.24
C CYS A 172 -25.30 38.84 -4.66
N VAL A 173 -26.21 39.16 -3.72
CA VAL A 173 -27.35 40.04 -3.99
C VAL A 173 -26.88 41.50 -4.17
N LYS A 174 -25.93 41.95 -3.34
CA LYS A 174 -25.39 43.32 -3.39
C LYS A 174 -24.56 43.56 -4.66
N ALA A 175 -23.70 42.61 -5.05
CA ALA A 175 -22.87 42.68 -6.25
C ALA A 175 -23.71 42.78 -7.54
N LYS A 176 -24.83 42.05 -7.62
CA LYS A 176 -25.74 42.14 -8.78
C LYS A 176 -26.44 43.50 -8.90
N ARG A 177 -26.69 44.19 -7.78
CA ARG A 177 -27.34 45.51 -7.76
C ARG A 177 -26.39 46.65 -8.10
N THR A 178 -25.12 46.54 -7.74
CA THR A 178 -24.13 47.62 -7.92
C THR A 178 -23.27 47.47 -9.18
N GLY A 179 -23.35 46.34 -9.89
CA GLY A 179 -22.61 46.10 -11.13
C GLY A 179 -21.08 45.94 -10.94
N LYS A 180 -20.60 45.96 -9.69
CA LYS A 180 -19.18 45.78 -9.35
C LYS A 180 -19.00 44.38 -8.76
N PHE A 181 -18.40 43.48 -9.54
CA PHE A 181 -17.84 42.23 -9.04
C PHE A 181 -16.43 42.52 -8.50
N SER A 182 -16.31 42.78 -7.19
CA SER A 182 -15.02 42.60 -6.52
C SER A 182 -14.87 41.11 -6.21
N GLY A 183 -13.79 40.50 -6.69
CA GLY A 183 -13.57 39.06 -6.73
C GLY A 183 -13.97 38.31 -5.46
N CYS A 184 -14.85 37.32 -5.62
CA CYS A 184 -15.03 36.24 -4.66
C CYS A 184 -14.18 35.05 -5.13
N GLU A 185 -12.88 35.04 -4.80
CA GLU A 185 -12.06 33.83 -4.94
C GLU A 185 -12.21 32.86 -3.75
N GLU A 186 -12.94 33.24 -2.70
CA GLU A 186 -13.32 32.34 -1.61
C GLU A 186 -14.82 32.02 -1.67
N ALA A 187 -15.17 31.09 -2.56
CA ALA A 187 -16.44 30.37 -2.50
C ALA A 187 -16.20 28.90 -2.86
N VAL A 188 -15.20 28.29 -2.22
CA VAL A 188 -15.15 26.85 -2.03
C VAL A 188 -15.58 26.63 -0.58
N LEU A 189 -16.69 25.91 -0.39
CA LEU A 189 -17.38 25.58 0.88
C LEU A 189 -18.56 26.50 1.25
N CYS A 190 -19.64 26.42 0.46
CA CYS A 190 -21.01 26.42 0.97
C CYS A 190 -21.87 25.54 0.04
#